data_AF-J2WXN5-F1
#
_entry.id   AF-J2WXN5-F1
#
_cell.length_a   1.000
_cell.length_b   1.000
_cell.length_c   1.000
_cell.angle_alpha   90.00
_cell.angle_beta   90.00
_cell.angle_gamma   90.00
#
_symmetry.space_group_name_H-M   'P 1'
#
loop_
_entity.id
_entity.type
_entity.pdbx_description
1 polymer ?
#
loop_
_entity_poly.entity_id
_entity_poly.type
_entity_poly.pdbx_seq_one_letter_code
_entity_poly.pdbx_strand_id
1 'polypeptide(L)'
;MIRAQGEVKIYVMEQDDFVLDDVLFQFNEGARAVYTGLNYTFDLFHKPGWLGLQLPALANWFSAYMIELSFPNGSESHHIFTIERNTSVPVEDNGWFWYPVKPIRASVLPRIAS
;
A
#
# COMPACT_ATOMS: atom_id res chain seq x y z
N MET A 1 -2.55 -1.11 13.43
CA MET A 1 -3.09 -0.26 12.34
C MET A 1 -2.13 0.91 12.17
N ILE A 2 -1.69 1.18 10.96
CA ILE A 2 -0.84 2.33 10.63
C ILE A 2 -1.66 3.29 9.78
N ARG A 3 -1.56 4.59 10.05
CA ARG A 3 -2.15 5.64 9.22
C ARG A 3 -1.13 6.75 9.02
N ALA A 4 -0.92 7.15 7.77
CA ALA A 4 0.01 8.20 7.42
C ALA A 4 -0.41 8.84 6.09
N GLN A 5 0.34 9.87 5.69
CA GLN A 5 0.14 10.62 4.46
C GLN A 5 1.47 10.67 3.71
N GLY A 6 1.43 10.49 2.40
CA GLY A 6 2.65 10.47 1.59
C GLY A 6 2.38 10.29 0.11
N GLU A 7 3.46 10.07 -0.62
CA GLU A 7 3.41 9.72 -2.04
C GLU A 7 3.03 8.23 -2.17
N VAL A 8 2.15 7.96 -3.13
CA VAL A 8 1.69 6.62 -3.48
C VAL A 8 1.89 6.43 -4.97
N LYS A 9 2.67 5.40 -5.32
CA LYS A 9 2.81 4.94 -6.69
C LYS A 9 2.06 3.63 -6.89
N ILE A 10 1.16 3.62 -7.88
CA ILE A 10 0.27 2.50 -8.18
C ILE A 10 0.65 1.96 -9.55
N TYR A 11 1.07 0.70 -9.58
CA TYR A 11 1.46 0.01 -10.80
C TYR A 11 0.29 -0.78 -11.36
N VAL A 12 -0.03 -0.54 -12.63
CA VAL A 12 -1.25 -1.03 -13.26
C VAL A 12 -0.91 -1.88 -14.48
N MET A 13 -1.62 -2.99 -14.68
CA MET A 13 -1.41 -3.81 -15.88
C MET A 13 -1.94 -3.09 -17.12
N GLU A 14 -1.11 -3.05 -18.18
CA GLU A 14 -1.48 -2.56 -19.51
C GLU A 14 -1.88 -1.06 -19.57
N GLN A 15 -1.51 -0.28 -18.55
CA GLN A 15 -1.73 1.16 -18.47
C GLN A 15 -0.48 1.84 -17.87
N ASP A 16 -0.42 3.17 -17.96
CA ASP A 16 0.62 3.93 -17.28
C ASP A 16 0.46 3.83 -15.75
N ASP A 17 1.59 3.80 -15.05
CA ASP A 17 1.63 3.86 -13.59
C ASP A 17 1.13 5.23 -13.11
N PHE A 18 0.48 5.25 -11.95
CA PHE A 18 0.03 6.48 -11.30
C PHE A 18 0.96 6.87 -10.18
N VAL A 19 1.29 8.16 -10.07
CA VAL A 19 1.98 8.74 -8.92
C VAL A 19 1.06 9.80 -8.34
N LEU A 20 0.76 9.69 -7.05
CA LEU A 20 -0.10 10.60 -6.33
C LEU A 20 0.61 11.09 -5.07
N ASP A 21 0.66 12.40 -4.92
CA ASP A 21 1.19 13.04 -3.72
C ASP A 21 0.11 13.23 -2.65
N ASP A 22 0.56 13.34 -1.41
CA ASP A 22 -0.27 13.72 -0.26
C ASP A 22 -1.48 12.80 -0.02
N VAL A 23 -1.38 11.53 -0.39
CA VAL A 23 -2.45 10.54 -0.22
C VAL A 23 -2.48 10.02 1.21
N LEU A 24 -3.64 10.09 1.84
CA LEU A 24 -3.89 9.41 3.11
C LEU A 24 -4.00 7.91 2.88
N PHE A 25 -3.22 7.13 3.62
CA PHE A 25 -3.27 5.68 3.56
C PHE A 25 -3.40 5.06 4.96
N GLN A 26 -3.94 3.85 4.99
CA GLN A 26 -4.09 3.05 6.20
C GLN A 26 -3.72 1.59 5.94
N PHE A 27 -2.83 1.02 6.75
CA PHE A 27 -2.49 -0.39 6.70
C PHE A 27 -2.98 -1.15 7.94
N ASN A 28 -3.68 -2.26 7.69
CA ASN A 28 -4.18 -3.18 8.70
C ASN A 28 -3.52 -4.56 8.49
N GLU A 29 -2.70 -4.99 9.43
CA GLU A 29 -2.18 -6.37 9.43
C GLU A 29 -3.31 -7.39 9.60
N GLY A 30 -3.23 -8.52 8.88
CA GLY A 30 -4.16 -9.65 9.02
C GLY A 30 -5.51 -9.48 8.30
N ALA A 31 -6.36 -10.51 8.41
CA ALA A 31 -7.71 -10.50 7.85
C ALA A 31 -8.58 -9.49 8.63
N ARG A 32 -9.24 -8.58 7.90
CA ARG A 32 -10.02 -7.41 8.35
C ARG A 32 -10.72 -7.59 9.72
N ALA A 33 -10.01 -7.32 10.80
CA ALA A 33 -10.59 -7.11 12.12
C ALA A 33 -10.83 -5.60 12.26
N VAL A 34 -12.09 -5.20 12.11
CA VAL A 34 -12.53 -3.84 12.45
C VAL A 34 -12.39 -3.68 13.95
N TYR A 35 -11.27 -3.19 14.49
CA TYR A 35 -11.22 -2.64 15.86
C TYR A 35 -10.05 -1.67 16.07
N THR A 36 -10.32 -0.78 17.02
CA THR A 36 -9.68 0.49 17.39
C THR A 36 -8.24 0.43 17.89
N GLY A 37 -7.45 1.41 17.43
CA GLY A 37 -6.42 2.11 18.21
C GLY A 37 -5.26 1.29 18.77
N LEU A 38 -4.06 1.50 18.21
CA LEU A 38 -2.78 1.63 18.94
C LEU A 38 -1.67 1.97 17.93
N ASN A 39 -0.93 3.06 18.20
CA ASN A 39 0.24 3.49 17.45
C ASN A 39 1.45 2.61 17.82
N TYR A 40 1.89 1.78 16.88
CA TYR A 40 3.21 1.14 16.90
C TYR A 40 3.78 1.23 15.49
N THR A 41 4.96 1.82 15.31
CA THR A 41 5.48 2.23 13.99
C THR A 41 6.87 1.67 13.69
N PHE A 42 7.16 0.41 14.04
CA PHE A 42 8.54 -0.08 13.91
C PHE A 42 8.73 -1.51 13.38
N ASP A 43 7.68 -2.28 13.04
CA ASP A 43 7.92 -3.63 12.45
C ASP A 43 6.73 -4.24 11.66
N LEU A 44 5.71 -3.45 11.32
CA LEU A 44 4.38 -3.97 10.92
C LEU A 44 4.22 -4.27 9.42
N PHE A 45 5.13 -3.81 8.56
CA PHE A 45 5.03 -4.07 7.12
C PHE A 45 5.69 -5.39 6.71
N HIS A 46 5.58 -6.42 7.55
CA HIS A 46 6.17 -7.74 7.30
C HIS A 46 5.14 -8.84 7.06
N LYS A 47 3.86 -8.56 7.29
CA LYS A 47 2.78 -9.55 7.17
C LYS A 47 1.77 -9.12 6.09
N PRO A 48 1.09 -10.09 5.44
CA PRO A 48 -0.06 -9.78 4.61
C PRO A 48 -1.13 -9.00 5.39
N GLY A 49 -1.85 -8.15 4.69
CA GLY A 49 -2.85 -7.28 5.29
C GLY A 49 -3.70 -6.57 4.26
N TRP A 50 -4.37 -5.50 4.70
CA TRP A 50 -5.18 -4.65 3.86
C TRP A 50 -4.62 -3.23 3.86
N LEU A 51 -4.38 -2.68 2.66
CA LEU A 51 -3.95 -1.32 2.43
C LEU A 51 -5.12 -0.50 1.89
N GLY A 52 -5.61 0.43 2.70
CA GLY A 52 -6.61 1.41 2.32
C GLY A 52 -5.93 2.67 1.79
N LEU A 53 -6.36 3.15 0.64
CA LEU A 53 -5.95 4.43 0.06
C LEU A 53 -7.17 5.35 -0.04
N GLN A 54 -7.06 6.57 0.45
CA GLN A 54 -8.11 7.58 0.29
C GLN A 54 -7.89 8.31 -1.04
N LEU A 55 -8.53 7.82 -2.09
CA LEU A 55 -8.38 8.31 -3.45
C LEU A 55 -9.67 9.01 -3.92
N PRO A 56 -9.59 9.98 -4.83
CA PRO A 56 -10.78 10.48 -5.50
C PRO A 56 -11.45 9.33 -6.29
N ALA A 57 -12.78 9.30 -6.30
CA ALA A 57 -13.61 8.26 -6.94
C ALA A 57 -13.45 8.12 -8.47
N LEU A 58 -12.50 8.83 -9.08
CA LEU A 58 -12.39 9.05 -10.51
C LEU A 58 -11.54 8.03 -11.25
N ALA A 59 -10.84 7.10 -10.59
CA ALA A 59 -9.83 6.30 -11.27
C ALA A 59 -10.12 4.80 -11.26
N ASN A 60 -9.88 4.20 -12.43
CA ASN A 60 -10.04 2.79 -12.73
C ASN A 60 -8.95 1.97 -12.03
N TRP A 61 -8.91 2.00 -10.70
CA TRP A 61 -7.88 1.34 -9.90
C TRP A 61 -7.99 -0.19 -9.82
N PHE A 62 -8.77 -0.79 -10.74
CA PHE A 62 -9.20 -2.18 -10.78
C PHE A 62 -8.17 -3.17 -11.37
N SER A 63 -7.04 -2.66 -11.85
CA SER A 63 -5.97 -3.46 -12.46
C SER A 63 -4.61 -3.21 -11.81
N ALA A 64 -4.59 -2.60 -10.62
CA ALA A 64 -3.37 -2.43 -9.86
C ALA A 64 -2.82 -3.80 -9.40
N TYR A 65 -1.52 -4.02 -9.59
CA TYR A 65 -0.85 -5.25 -9.15
C TYR A 65 0.22 -5.00 -8.07
N MET A 66 0.68 -3.76 -7.92
CA MET A 66 1.69 -3.36 -6.95
C MET A 66 1.45 -1.92 -6.50
N ILE A 67 1.74 -1.63 -5.23
CA ILE A 67 1.66 -0.29 -4.63
C ILE A 67 2.96 0.00 -3.90
N GLU A 68 3.50 1.19 -4.09
CA GLU A 68 4.68 1.70 -3.40
C GLU A 68 4.28 2.95 -2.61
N LEU A 69 4.70 3.01 -1.34
CA LEU A 69 4.40 4.09 -0.41
C LEU A 69 5.69 4.77 0.01
N SER A 70 5.72 6.09 -0.09
CA SER A 70 6.81 6.95 0.39
C SER A 70 6.25 8.02 1.34
N PHE A 71 6.65 8.03 2.62
CA PHE A 71 6.16 9.03 3.58
C PHE A 71 7.25 9.53 4.54
N PRO A 72 7.20 10.79 5.00
CA PRO A 72 8.30 11.43 5.71
C PRO A 72 8.44 10.94 7.17
N ASN A 73 8.95 9.71 7.39
CA ASN A 73 9.16 9.12 8.73
C ASN A 73 10.53 8.41 8.91
N GLY A 74 11.59 8.85 8.22
CA GLY A 74 12.96 8.34 8.43
C GLY A 74 13.31 7.13 7.54
N SER A 75 14.28 6.30 7.95
CA SER A 75 14.85 5.20 7.12
C SER A 75 13.86 4.10 6.71
N GLU A 76 12.66 4.10 7.27
CA GLU A 76 11.54 3.22 6.91
C GLU A 76 10.43 4.00 6.20
N SER A 77 10.78 5.04 5.44
CA SER A 77 9.82 5.86 4.70
C SER A 77 9.26 5.16 3.47
N HIS A 78 9.87 4.06 3.02
CA HIS A 78 9.63 3.46 1.72
C HIS A 78 9.18 1.99 1.86
N HIS A 79 8.01 1.67 1.31
CA HIS A 79 7.45 0.32 1.37
C HIS A 79 6.80 -0.08 0.05
N ILE A 80 7.03 -1.32 -0.37
CA ILE A 80 6.44 -1.88 -1.59
C ILE A 80 5.52 -3.05 -1.23
N PHE A 81 4.36 -3.10 -1.84
CA PHE A 81 3.31 -4.09 -1.63
C PHE A 81 2.89 -4.72 -2.95
N THR A 82 2.80 -6.04 -3.00
CA THR A 82 2.07 -6.73 -4.07
C THR A 82 0.60 -6.84 -3.71
N ILE A 83 -0.30 -6.61 -4.68
CA ILE A 83 -1.72 -6.88 -4.53
C ILE A 83 -1.97 -8.37 -4.80
N GLU A 84 -2.78 -9.01 -3.95
CA GLU A 84 -3.10 -10.42 -4.14
C GLU A 84 -3.90 -10.63 -5.44
N ARG A 85 -3.40 -11.49 -6.32
CA ARG A 85 -3.91 -11.69 -7.69
C ARG A 85 -5.37 -12.13 -7.79
N ASN A 86 -5.94 -12.68 -6.72
CA ASN A 86 -7.33 -13.17 -6.71
C ASN A 86 -8.35 -12.04 -6.50
N THR A 87 -7.87 -10.81 -6.30
CA THR A 87 -8.65 -9.63 -5.92
C THR A 87 -8.06 -8.42 -6.64
N SER A 88 -8.25 -8.37 -7.96
CA SER A 88 -7.84 -7.21 -8.78
C SER A 88 -8.67 -5.96 -8.47
N VAL A 89 -9.88 -6.15 -7.93
CA VAL A 89 -10.79 -5.06 -7.57
C VAL A 89 -10.64 -4.70 -6.09
N PRO A 90 -10.27 -3.44 -5.74
CA PRO A 90 -10.29 -2.98 -4.36
C PRO A 90 -11.73 -2.93 -3.81
N VAL A 91 -11.87 -3.08 -2.49
CA VAL A 91 -13.13 -2.83 -1.81
C VAL A 91 -13.25 -1.33 -1.55
N GLU A 92 -14.27 -0.68 -2.13
CA GLU A 92 -14.58 0.72 -1.85
C GLU A 92 -15.47 0.84 -0.61
N ASP A 93 -15.08 1.69 0.35
CA ASP A 93 -15.84 1.92 1.59
C ASP A 93 -15.57 3.35 2.09
N ASN A 94 -16.60 4.21 2.10
CA ASN A 94 -16.53 5.59 2.62
C ASN A 94 -15.36 6.42 2.03
N GLY A 95 -15.11 6.29 0.72
CA GLY A 95 -14.02 7.00 0.02
C GLY A 95 -12.63 6.38 0.20
N TRP A 96 -12.56 5.17 0.76
CA TRP A 96 -11.33 4.37 0.85
C TRP A 96 -11.37 3.22 -0.14
N PHE A 97 -10.26 3.00 -0.85
CA PHE A 97 -10.02 1.84 -1.70
C PHE A 97 -9.11 0.86 -0.97
N TRP A 98 -9.64 -0.29 -0.60
CA TRP A 98 -8.95 -1.30 0.21
C TRP A 98 -8.43 -2.44 -0.66
N TYR A 99 -7.12 -2.60 -0.68
CA TYR A 99 -6.40 -3.66 -1.38
C TYR A 99 -5.90 -4.71 -0.40
N PRO A 100 -6.14 -6.00 -0.64
CA PRO A 100 -5.40 -7.06 0.05
C PRO A 100 -3.99 -7.12 -0.51
N VAL A 101 -3.00 -6.98 0.35
CA VAL A 101 -1.61 -6.81 -0.04
C VAL A 101 -0.66 -7.70 0.75
N LYS A 102 0.48 -8.01 0.12
CA LYS A 102 1.65 -8.60 0.78
C LYS A 102 2.85 -7.66 0.64
N PRO A 103 3.52 -7.29 1.74
CA PRO A 103 4.72 -6.50 1.66
C PRO A 103 5.83 -7.29 0.95
N ILE A 104 6.54 -6.62 0.06
CA ILE A 104 7.77 -7.14 -0.53
C ILE A 104 8.88 -6.76 0.43
N ARG A 105 9.46 -7.73 1.13
CA ARG A 105 10.72 -7.48 1.81
C ARG A 105 11.74 -7.10 0.73
N ALA A 106 12.35 -5.93 0.87
CA ALA A 106 13.57 -5.57 0.15
C ALA A 106 14.73 -6.44 0.65
N SER A 107 14.61 -7.77 0.57
CA SER A 107 15.74 -8.66 0.73
C SER A 107 16.54 -8.61 -0.57
N VAL A 108 17.50 -7.69 -0.58
CA VAL A 108 18.66 -7.69 -1.48
C VAL A 108 18.30 -7.58 -2.95
N LEU A 109 18.24 -6.34 -3.47
CA LEU A 109 18.76 -6.14 -4.83
C LEU A 109 20.21 -6.67 -4.79
N PRO A 110 20.61 -7.65 -5.63
CA PRO A 110 22.02 -7.98 -5.73
C PRO A 110 22.73 -6.69 -6.12
N ARG A 111 23.65 -6.23 -5.28
CA ARG A 111 24.62 -5.22 -5.70
C ARG A 111 25.30 -5.80 -6.93
N ILE A 112 24.93 -5.31 -8.10
CA ILE A 112 25.77 -5.50 -9.28
C ILE A 112 26.97 -4.60 -9.00
N ALA A 113 28.02 -5.21 -8.47
CA ALA A 113 29.31 -4.57 -8.38
C ALA A 113 29.71 -4.19 -9.81
N SER A 114 29.92 -2.89 -10.00
CA SER A 114 30.57 -2.27 -11.16
C SER A 114 31.92 -2.90 -11.47
#